data_AF-A0A935HJ37-F1
#
_entry.id   AF-A0A935HJ37-F1
#
_cell.length_a   1.000
_cell.length_b   1.000
_cell.length_c   1.000
_cell.angle_alpha   90.00
_cell.angle_beta   90.00
_cell.angle_gamma   90.00
#
_symmetry.space_group_name_H-M   'P 1'
#
loop_
_entity.id
_entity.type
_entity.pdbx_description
1 polymer ?
#
loop_
_entity_poly.entity_id
_entity_poly.type
_entity_poly.pdbx_seq_one_letter_code
_entity_poly.pdbx_strand_id
1 'polypeptide(L)'
;MKRDRKWLLIGLLAVPLLAMFVVALAFPYLAVNAPSGASVAVVEGWIPKEHIPAVEDVIDSLGYERIYVTGTIRPCSYTLRIRDTLVLDLTHERSGELVVNACGSRGAGFVVMDGEGVLLEDSVADECQPYRTTLDRRVGQVLITPSFKGRVQEEWELLYLASVTLDGTNLHALQRNTIIHRQEGSVESGTPTYADVAVAELLRCGHDPQAIIPLRTLNAGESRTWANAKLFALRASRDGIKKVDVISFGIHARRSRVTYRTACGAGVQVGVVSIPDPEVGPGFWWHNVKGWIKVLKELGGVPSSYLVDGLE
;
A
#
# COMPACT_ATOMS: atom_id res chain seq x y z
N MET A 1 -17.15 -2.66 52.97
CA MET A 1 -18.16 -1.69 52.49
C MET A 1 -17.65 -0.26 52.22
N LYS A 2 -17.11 0.51 53.19
CA LYS A 2 -16.62 1.89 52.90
C LYS A 2 -15.35 1.94 52.02
N ARG A 3 -14.49 0.93 52.11
CA ARG A 3 -13.23 0.85 51.34
C ARG A 3 -13.50 0.50 49.87
N ASP A 4 -14.41 -0.42 49.63
CA ASP A 4 -14.78 -0.89 48.28
C ASP A 4 -15.48 0.20 47.47
N ARG A 5 -16.31 1.02 48.14
CA ARG A 5 -16.98 2.19 47.54
C ARG A 5 -16.01 3.30 47.14
N LYS A 6 -14.87 3.46 47.85
CA LYS A 6 -13.81 4.42 47.50
C LYS A 6 -13.03 3.97 46.26
N TRP A 7 -12.68 2.69 46.15
CA TRP A 7 -12.00 2.15 44.96
C TRP A 7 -12.90 2.17 43.73
N LEU A 8 -14.19 1.90 43.90
CA LEU A 8 -15.18 2.07 42.82
C LEU A 8 -15.31 3.53 42.37
N LEU A 9 -15.35 4.49 43.29
CA LEU A 9 -15.38 5.93 42.97
C LEU A 9 -14.07 6.41 42.32
N ILE A 10 -12.92 5.91 42.77
CA ILE A 10 -11.61 6.19 42.17
C ILE A 10 -11.57 5.63 40.75
N GLY A 11 -12.02 4.39 40.53
CA GLY A 11 -12.11 3.81 39.18
C GLY A 11 -13.05 4.59 38.27
N LEU A 12 -14.21 5.01 38.78
CA LEU A 12 -15.21 5.80 38.04
C LEU A 12 -14.66 7.15 37.56
N LEU A 13 -13.75 7.77 38.32
CA LEU A 13 -13.12 9.05 37.96
C LEU A 13 -11.80 8.86 37.19
N ALA A 14 -11.02 7.84 37.51
CA ALA A 14 -9.71 7.61 36.90
C ALA A 14 -9.80 7.12 35.46
N VAL A 15 -10.78 6.28 35.12
CA VAL A 15 -10.96 5.78 33.75
C VAL A 15 -11.26 6.90 32.74
N PRO A 16 -12.22 7.82 32.96
CA PRO A 16 -12.46 8.91 32.02
C PRO A 16 -11.31 9.92 31.99
N LEU A 17 -10.61 10.16 33.11
CA LEU A 17 -9.39 10.99 33.13
C LEU A 17 -8.27 10.36 32.30
N LEU A 18 -8.05 9.05 32.43
CA LEU A 18 -7.08 8.31 31.64
C LEU A 18 -7.47 8.32 30.16
N ALA A 19 -8.74 8.08 29.83
CA ALA A 19 -9.24 8.15 28.46
C ALA A 19 -9.03 9.55 27.87
N MET A 20 -9.34 10.61 28.63
CA MET A 20 -9.12 12.01 28.22
C MET A 20 -7.63 12.30 28.01
N PHE A 21 -6.75 11.77 28.86
CA PHE A 21 -5.31 11.91 28.73
C PHE A 21 -4.77 11.21 27.48
N VAL A 22 -5.21 9.98 27.22
CA VAL A 22 -4.90 9.25 25.98
C VAL A 22 -5.42 10.02 24.77
N VAL A 23 -6.63 10.56 24.85
CA VAL A 23 -7.22 11.39 23.79
C VAL A 23 -6.37 12.62 23.50
N ALA A 24 -5.98 13.35 24.55
CA ALA A 24 -5.24 14.60 24.43
C ALA A 24 -3.80 14.41 23.94
N LEU A 25 -3.15 13.29 24.28
CA LEU A 25 -1.71 13.12 24.05
C LEU A 25 -1.36 12.10 22.97
N ALA A 26 -2.16 11.05 22.78
CA ALA A 26 -1.80 9.99 21.85
C ALA A 26 -1.73 10.49 20.41
N PHE A 27 -2.73 11.27 19.98
CA PHE A 27 -2.76 11.75 18.60
C PHE A 27 -1.64 12.75 18.30
N PRO A 28 -1.39 13.82 19.09
CA PRO A 28 -0.23 14.69 18.87
C PRO A 28 1.12 13.97 19.00
N TYR A 29 1.20 12.93 19.85
CA TYR A 29 2.37 12.09 19.93
C TYR A 29 2.61 11.35 18.61
N LEU A 30 1.60 10.66 18.08
CA LEU A 30 1.71 9.87 16.84
C LEU A 30 1.87 10.74 15.59
N ALA A 31 1.00 11.75 15.43
CA ALA A 31 0.95 12.73 14.34
C ALA A 31 1.99 13.83 14.48
N VAL A 32 3.24 13.43 14.73
CA VAL A 32 4.38 14.34 14.72
C VAL A 32 4.59 14.89 13.31
N ASN A 33 4.65 16.21 13.20
CA ASN A 33 5.04 16.91 11.98
C ASN A 33 6.34 17.65 12.27
N ALA A 34 7.45 17.18 11.71
CA ALA A 34 8.79 17.69 11.99
C ALA A 34 9.65 17.57 10.73
N PRO A 35 9.35 18.38 9.68
CA PRO A 35 10.17 18.41 8.49
C PRO A 35 11.59 18.79 8.89
N SER A 36 12.56 18.11 8.30
CA SER A 36 13.96 18.43 8.50
C SER A 36 14.31 19.71 7.74
N GLY A 37 13.63 20.00 6.62
CA GLY A 37 13.98 21.01 5.63
C GLY A 37 14.90 20.42 4.56
N ALA A 38 14.62 19.18 4.15
CA ALA A 38 15.29 18.52 3.04
C ALA A 38 14.76 19.05 1.70
N SER A 39 15.52 18.89 0.61
CA SER A 39 14.99 18.95 -0.76
C SER A 39 14.59 17.56 -1.29
N VAL A 40 14.64 16.54 -0.43
CA VAL A 40 14.40 15.14 -0.76
C VAL A 40 13.30 14.59 0.13
N ALA A 41 12.34 13.89 -0.47
CA ALA A 41 11.25 13.24 0.25
C ALA A 41 11.19 11.74 -0.02
N VAL A 42 10.64 11.00 0.95
CA VAL A 42 10.13 9.65 0.76
C VAL A 42 8.62 9.67 0.88
N VAL A 43 7.90 9.28 -0.17
CA VAL A 43 6.45 9.04 -0.12
C VAL A 43 6.22 7.57 0.21
N GLU A 44 5.38 7.31 1.22
CA GLU A 44 4.92 5.96 1.50
C GLU A 44 3.80 5.56 0.52
N GLY A 45 4.07 4.60 -0.36
CA GLY A 45 3.17 4.23 -1.45
C GLY A 45 1.91 3.49 -1.03
N TRP A 46 1.76 3.17 0.26
CA TRP A 46 0.50 2.62 0.77
C TRP A 46 -0.56 3.71 1.00
N ILE A 47 -0.18 5.00 0.93
CA ILE A 47 -1.13 6.13 0.93
C ILE A 47 -2.13 5.91 -0.21
N PRO A 48 -3.44 5.82 0.08
CA PRO A 48 -4.47 5.62 -0.94
C PRO A 48 -4.47 6.74 -1.99
N LYS A 49 -4.84 6.39 -3.23
CA LYS A 49 -4.84 7.32 -4.38
C LYS A 49 -5.65 8.58 -4.14
N GLU A 50 -6.71 8.49 -3.33
CA GLU A 50 -7.60 9.60 -2.97
C GLU A 50 -6.87 10.70 -2.17
N HIS A 51 -5.74 10.36 -1.56
CA HIS A 51 -4.92 11.26 -0.74
C HIS A 51 -3.61 11.67 -1.40
N ILE A 52 -3.33 11.18 -2.61
CA ILE A 52 -2.15 11.60 -3.36
C ILE A 52 -2.15 13.10 -3.61
N PRO A 53 -3.26 13.78 -3.98
CA PRO A 53 -3.24 15.25 -4.12
C PRO A 53 -2.72 16.01 -2.88
N ALA A 54 -2.99 15.51 -1.67
CA ALA A 54 -2.46 16.13 -0.45
C ALA A 54 -0.94 15.88 -0.26
N VAL A 55 -0.42 14.78 -0.80
CA VAL A 55 1.03 14.52 -0.89
C VAL A 55 1.68 15.50 -1.86
N GLU A 56 1.01 15.82 -2.97
CA GLU A 56 1.52 16.77 -3.99
C GLU A 56 1.56 18.18 -3.45
N ASP A 57 0.49 18.64 -2.79
CA ASP A 57 0.48 19.92 -2.09
C ASP A 57 1.67 20.06 -1.13
N VAL A 58 2.01 18.97 -0.43
CA VAL A 58 3.21 18.92 0.44
C VAL A 58 4.51 18.97 -0.36
N ILE A 59 4.60 18.21 -1.46
CA ILE A 59 5.79 18.18 -2.33
C ILE A 59 6.09 19.57 -2.88
N ASP A 60 5.07 20.23 -3.40
CA ASP A 60 5.19 21.54 -4.03
C ASP A 60 5.42 22.64 -2.99
N SER A 61 4.68 22.63 -1.88
CA SER A 61 4.80 23.68 -0.85
C SER A 61 6.13 23.66 -0.09
N LEU A 62 6.73 22.48 0.07
CA LEU A 62 8.04 22.32 0.73
C LEU A 62 9.20 22.28 -0.27
N GLY A 63 8.92 22.29 -1.58
CA GLY A 63 9.92 22.36 -2.64
C GLY A 63 10.81 21.12 -2.73
N TYR A 64 10.22 19.92 -2.63
CA TYR A 64 11.00 18.69 -2.80
C TYR A 64 11.36 18.47 -4.28
N GLU A 65 12.66 18.36 -4.56
CA GLU A 65 13.23 18.20 -5.90
C GLU A 65 13.42 16.72 -6.29
N ARG A 66 13.57 15.83 -5.30
CA ARG A 66 13.75 14.40 -5.50
C ARG A 66 12.84 13.59 -4.60
N ILE A 67 12.02 12.73 -5.20
CA ILE A 67 10.92 12.03 -4.54
C ILE A 67 11.18 10.53 -4.66
N TYR A 68 11.55 9.90 -3.55
CA TYR A 68 11.60 8.44 -3.47
C TYR A 68 10.23 7.91 -3.11
N VAL A 69 9.74 6.89 -3.80
CA VAL A 69 8.43 6.29 -3.51
C VAL A 69 8.64 4.87 -3.05
N THR A 70 8.30 4.56 -1.81
CA THR A 70 8.53 3.23 -1.22
C THR A 70 7.25 2.43 -1.14
N GLY A 71 7.32 1.12 -1.28
CA GLY A 71 6.12 0.31 -1.17
C GLY A 71 6.40 -1.18 -1.33
N THR A 72 5.71 -1.97 -0.52
CA THR A 72 5.80 -3.42 -0.59
C THR A 72 4.93 -3.97 -1.69
N ILE A 73 5.15 -5.24 -2.02
CA ILE A 73 4.24 -6.00 -2.86
C ILE A 73 2.79 -5.90 -2.37
N ARG A 74 1.84 -5.77 -3.31
CA ARG A 74 0.39 -5.78 -3.06
C ARG A 74 -0.24 -7.00 -3.71
N PRO A 75 -1.46 -7.42 -3.29
CA PRO A 75 -2.22 -8.44 -4.01
C PRO A 75 -2.26 -8.14 -5.52
N CYS A 76 -2.20 -9.18 -6.36
CA CYS A 76 -2.43 -9.06 -7.80
C CYS A 76 -3.87 -8.66 -8.09
N SER A 77 -4.12 -7.36 -7.98
CA SER A 77 -5.45 -6.75 -7.98
C SER A 77 -5.54 -5.65 -9.02
N TYR A 78 -6.58 -5.71 -9.84
CA TYR A 78 -6.79 -4.80 -10.96
C TYR A 78 -8.28 -4.68 -11.23
N THR A 79 -8.67 -3.50 -11.70
CA THR A 79 -9.98 -3.29 -12.30
C THR A 79 -9.79 -3.19 -13.81
N LEU A 80 -10.53 -4.00 -14.55
CA LEU A 80 -10.40 -4.14 -16.00
C LEU A 80 -11.73 -3.85 -16.69
N ARG A 81 -11.66 -3.12 -17.80
CA ARG A 81 -12.80 -2.86 -18.70
C ARG A 81 -12.91 -3.94 -19.77
N ILE A 82 -14.01 -3.95 -20.52
CA ILE A 82 -14.11 -4.86 -21.67
C ILE A 82 -12.92 -4.65 -22.62
N ARG A 83 -12.34 -5.73 -23.14
CA ARG A 83 -11.15 -5.71 -24.02
C ARG A 83 -9.84 -5.22 -23.39
N ASP A 84 -9.82 -4.88 -22.11
CA ASP A 84 -8.55 -4.79 -21.40
C ASP A 84 -7.96 -6.20 -21.26
N THR A 85 -6.63 -6.31 -21.35
CA THR A 85 -5.92 -7.56 -21.06
C THR A 85 -4.78 -7.27 -20.10
N LEU A 86 -4.89 -7.82 -18.89
CA LEU A 86 -3.77 -7.86 -17.95
C LEU A 86 -2.83 -9.00 -18.38
N VAL A 87 -1.57 -8.67 -18.64
CA VAL A 87 -0.54 -9.64 -19.04
C VAL A 87 0.53 -9.68 -17.96
N LEU A 88 0.76 -10.88 -17.41
CA LEU A 88 1.81 -11.16 -16.44
C LEU A 88 2.81 -12.15 -17.04
N ASP A 89 4.02 -11.66 -17.31
CA ASP A 89 5.14 -12.54 -17.64
C ASP A 89 5.74 -13.07 -16.34
N LEU A 90 5.89 -14.38 -16.21
CA LEU A 90 6.50 -14.99 -15.04
C LEU A 90 8.03 -15.02 -15.18
N THR A 91 8.73 -14.90 -14.06
CA THR A 91 10.20 -14.99 -14.01
C THR A 91 10.70 -16.38 -14.45
N HIS A 92 9.94 -17.41 -14.10
CA HIS A 92 10.18 -18.79 -14.48
C HIS A 92 8.86 -19.44 -14.83
N GLU A 93 8.88 -20.43 -15.73
CA GLU A 93 7.68 -21.20 -16.02
C GLU A 93 7.22 -22.02 -14.81
N ARG A 94 5.91 -22.03 -14.58
CA ARG A 94 5.28 -22.66 -13.41
C ARG A 94 4.04 -23.44 -13.83
N SER A 95 3.85 -24.60 -13.23
CA SER A 95 2.57 -25.33 -13.18
C SER A 95 2.05 -25.27 -11.74
N GLY A 96 0.82 -25.70 -11.49
CA GLY A 96 0.23 -25.68 -10.14
C GLY A 96 -1.22 -25.21 -10.12
N GLU A 97 -1.75 -24.94 -8.93
CA GLU A 97 -3.11 -24.44 -8.75
C GLU A 97 -3.16 -22.93 -8.99
N LEU A 98 -3.80 -22.50 -10.07
CA LEU A 98 -4.12 -21.10 -10.31
C LEU A 98 -5.45 -20.75 -9.63
N VAL A 99 -5.44 -19.69 -8.83
CA VAL A 99 -6.61 -19.15 -8.16
C VAL A 99 -6.79 -17.68 -8.54
N VAL A 100 -7.93 -17.37 -9.15
CA VAL A 100 -8.34 -16.00 -9.48
C VAL A 100 -9.48 -15.64 -8.54
N ASN A 101 -9.23 -14.75 -7.58
CA ASN A 101 -10.29 -14.18 -6.74
C ASN A 101 -10.84 -12.93 -7.43
N ALA A 102 -12.06 -13.01 -7.92
CA ALA A 102 -12.65 -11.97 -8.76
C ALA A 102 -14.14 -11.79 -8.52
N CYS A 103 -14.63 -10.60 -8.87
CA CYS A 103 -16.04 -10.25 -8.94
C CYS A 103 -16.29 -9.26 -10.07
N GLY A 104 -17.56 -9.05 -10.39
CA GLY A 104 -17.97 -8.09 -11.39
C GLY A 104 -19.48 -7.98 -11.50
N SER A 105 -19.93 -7.23 -12.50
CA SER A 105 -21.36 -7.02 -12.72
C SER A 105 -22.03 -8.26 -13.31
N ARG A 106 -23.34 -8.42 -13.09
CA ARG A 106 -24.14 -9.48 -13.71
C ARG A 106 -23.91 -9.58 -15.22
N GLY A 107 -23.55 -10.78 -15.68
CA GLY A 107 -23.28 -11.06 -17.10
C GLY A 107 -21.81 -10.88 -17.51
N ALA A 108 -20.97 -10.35 -16.62
CA ALA A 108 -19.53 -10.35 -16.77
C ALA A 108 -18.94 -11.73 -16.49
N GLY A 109 -17.77 -11.96 -17.05
CA GLY A 109 -16.91 -13.10 -16.82
C GLY A 109 -15.48 -12.72 -17.12
N PHE A 110 -14.62 -13.72 -17.19
CA PHE A 110 -13.24 -13.53 -17.61
C PHE A 110 -12.72 -14.79 -18.27
N VAL A 111 -11.68 -14.60 -19.06
CA VAL A 111 -10.88 -15.68 -19.64
C VAL A 111 -9.44 -15.47 -19.18
N VAL A 112 -8.85 -16.53 -18.63
CA VAL A 112 -7.43 -16.65 -18.40
C VAL A 112 -6.83 -17.50 -19.51
N MET A 113 -5.76 -17.01 -20.11
CA MET A 113 -5.05 -17.69 -21.18
C MET A 113 -3.55 -17.72 -20.90
N ASP A 114 -2.84 -18.62 -21.57
CA ASP A 114 -1.44 -18.44 -21.89
C ASP A 114 -1.30 -18.29 -23.41
N GLY A 115 -0.06 -18.14 -23.91
CA GLY A 115 0.20 -18.04 -25.35
C GLY A 115 -0.20 -19.26 -26.18
N GLU A 116 -0.64 -20.36 -25.56
CA GLU A 116 -1.04 -21.61 -26.23
C GLU A 116 -2.56 -21.85 -26.19
N GLY A 117 -3.29 -21.31 -25.21
CA GLY A 117 -4.74 -21.47 -25.13
C GLY A 117 -5.38 -21.01 -23.82
N VAL A 118 -6.65 -21.36 -23.65
CA VAL A 118 -7.44 -21.01 -22.47
C VAL A 118 -7.07 -21.92 -21.29
N LEU A 119 -6.81 -21.31 -20.13
CA LEU A 119 -6.51 -21.96 -18.85
C LEU A 119 -7.72 -22.04 -17.92
N LEU A 120 -8.54 -20.99 -17.92
CA LEU A 120 -9.75 -20.86 -17.09
C LEU A 120 -10.71 -19.89 -17.77
N GLU A 121 -11.99 -20.22 -17.85
CA GLU A 121 -13.05 -19.30 -18.29
C GLU A 121 -14.25 -19.47 -17.35
N ASP A 122 -14.72 -18.36 -16.79
CA ASP A 122 -15.88 -18.40 -15.88
C ASP A 122 -16.67 -17.07 -15.90
N SER A 123 -17.91 -17.13 -15.43
CA SER A 123 -18.75 -15.95 -15.16
C SER A 123 -18.53 -15.47 -13.72
N VAL A 124 -18.52 -14.16 -13.51
CA VAL A 124 -18.28 -13.58 -12.18
C VAL A 124 -19.56 -13.35 -11.39
N ALA A 125 -19.48 -13.50 -10.07
CA ALA A 125 -20.50 -13.08 -9.12
C ALA A 125 -20.32 -11.61 -8.71
N ASP A 126 -21.36 -11.06 -8.07
CA ASP A 126 -21.34 -9.68 -7.55
C ASP A 126 -20.33 -9.55 -6.39
N GLU A 127 -20.20 -10.58 -5.55
CA GLU A 127 -19.19 -10.65 -4.47
C GLU A 127 -17.95 -11.42 -4.91
N CYS A 128 -16.78 -10.95 -4.49
CA CYS A 128 -15.50 -11.54 -4.87
C CYS A 128 -15.31 -12.93 -4.25
N GLN A 129 -15.10 -13.91 -5.13
CA GLN A 129 -14.92 -15.31 -4.76
C GLN A 129 -13.80 -15.98 -5.58
N PRO A 130 -13.18 -17.06 -5.08
CA PRO A 130 -12.10 -17.74 -5.76
C PRO A 130 -12.60 -18.66 -6.89
N TYR A 131 -12.01 -18.51 -8.06
CA TYR A 131 -12.12 -19.39 -9.23
C TYR A 131 -10.81 -20.15 -9.40
N ARG A 132 -10.87 -21.46 -9.66
CA ARG A 132 -9.71 -22.35 -9.56
C ARG A 132 -9.54 -23.18 -10.83
N THR A 133 -8.30 -23.40 -11.21
CA THR A 133 -7.92 -24.37 -12.25
C THR A 133 -6.54 -24.95 -11.93
N THR A 134 -6.27 -26.15 -12.41
CA THR A 134 -4.92 -26.76 -12.34
C THR A 134 -4.22 -26.50 -13.66
N LEU A 135 -3.01 -25.93 -13.59
CA LEU A 135 -2.14 -25.75 -14.75
C LEU A 135 -1.36 -27.03 -14.99
N ASP A 136 -1.84 -27.88 -15.91
CA ASP A 136 -1.22 -29.18 -16.24
C ASP A 136 0.12 -29.05 -16.99
N ARG A 137 0.36 -27.87 -17.59
CA ARG A 137 1.62 -27.50 -18.22
C ARG A 137 2.28 -26.34 -17.50
N ARG A 138 3.58 -26.13 -17.77
CA ARG A 138 4.32 -24.99 -17.22
C ARG A 138 4.03 -23.76 -18.06
N VAL A 139 3.46 -22.72 -17.45
CA VAL A 139 3.14 -21.46 -18.11
C VAL A 139 4.21 -20.42 -17.77
N GLY A 140 4.69 -19.70 -18.80
CA GLY A 140 5.59 -18.56 -18.65
C GLY A 140 4.87 -17.20 -18.66
N GLN A 141 3.60 -17.19 -19.04
CA GLN A 141 2.79 -15.98 -19.17
C GLN A 141 1.33 -16.29 -18.79
N VAL A 142 0.68 -15.35 -18.13
CA VAL A 142 -0.75 -15.40 -17.78
C VAL A 142 -1.42 -14.13 -18.32
N LEU A 143 -2.42 -14.30 -19.18
CA LEU A 143 -3.24 -13.23 -19.71
C LEU A 143 -4.63 -13.32 -19.08
N ILE A 144 -5.17 -12.22 -18.59
CA ILE A 144 -6.51 -12.16 -18.02
C ILE A 144 -7.31 -11.06 -18.73
N THR A 145 -8.40 -11.46 -19.38
CA THR A 145 -9.26 -10.58 -20.17
C THR A 145 -10.71 -10.70 -19.70
N PRO A 146 -11.42 -9.59 -19.44
CA PRO A 146 -12.84 -9.63 -19.14
C PRO A 146 -13.66 -10.13 -20.33
N SER A 147 -14.68 -10.93 -20.05
CA SER A 147 -15.69 -11.35 -21.01
C SER A 147 -17.08 -10.85 -20.58
N PHE A 148 -18.02 -10.72 -21.51
CA PHE A 148 -19.37 -10.28 -21.19
C PHE A 148 -20.40 -10.92 -22.11
N LYS A 149 -21.52 -11.40 -21.55
CA LYS A 149 -22.64 -11.94 -22.32
C LYS A 149 -23.68 -10.85 -22.57
N GLY A 150 -23.66 -10.26 -23.77
CA GLY A 150 -24.67 -9.28 -24.22
C GLY A 150 -24.04 -8.02 -24.82
N ARG A 151 -24.82 -6.93 -24.87
CA ARG A 151 -24.28 -5.61 -25.20
C ARG A 151 -23.74 -4.97 -23.92
N VAL A 152 -22.56 -4.37 -24.03
CA VAL A 152 -21.89 -3.69 -22.93
C VAL A 152 -21.44 -2.30 -23.37
N GLN A 153 -21.43 -1.36 -22.44
CA GLN A 153 -20.79 -0.07 -22.63
C GLN A 153 -19.29 -0.25 -22.39
N GLU A 154 -18.47 0.32 -23.27
CA GLU A 154 -17.02 0.07 -23.31
C GLU A 154 -16.29 0.69 -22.11
N GLU A 155 -16.89 1.73 -21.50
CA GLU A 155 -16.39 2.42 -20.33
C GLU A 155 -16.61 1.68 -19.00
N TRP A 156 -17.39 0.59 -18.98
CA TRP A 156 -17.72 -0.12 -17.74
C TRP A 156 -16.52 -0.91 -17.21
N GLU A 157 -16.24 -0.70 -15.93
CA GLU A 157 -15.36 -1.56 -15.14
C GLU A 157 -16.08 -2.89 -14.87
N LEU A 158 -15.76 -3.92 -15.66
CA LEU A 158 -16.50 -5.18 -15.67
C LEU A 158 -15.97 -6.20 -14.68
N LEU A 159 -14.65 -6.23 -14.51
CA LEU A 159 -13.95 -7.25 -13.74
C LEU A 159 -13.06 -6.58 -12.71
N TYR A 160 -13.30 -6.89 -11.45
CA TYR A 160 -12.38 -6.60 -10.37
C TYR A 160 -11.68 -7.88 -9.93
N LEU A 161 -10.36 -7.89 -10.09
CA LEU A 161 -9.48 -8.90 -9.53
C LEU A 161 -9.11 -8.45 -8.11
N ALA A 162 -9.51 -9.22 -7.10
CA ALA A 162 -9.11 -8.98 -5.72
C ALA A 162 -7.72 -9.57 -5.44
N SER A 163 -7.42 -10.74 -6.03
CA SER A 163 -6.09 -11.35 -5.99
C SER A 163 -5.96 -12.45 -7.03
N VAL A 164 -4.76 -12.64 -7.58
CA VAL A 164 -4.40 -13.81 -8.38
C VAL A 164 -3.21 -14.50 -7.74
N THR A 165 -3.30 -15.81 -7.54
CA THR A 165 -2.23 -16.62 -6.92
C THR A 165 -1.98 -17.89 -7.70
N LEU A 166 -0.73 -18.36 -7.70
CA LEU A 166 -0.34 -19.68 -8.20
C LEU A 166 0.33 -20.45 -7.06
N ASP A 167 -0.20 -21.63 -6.71
CA ASP A 167 0.17 -22.41 -5.53
C ASP A 167 0.16 -21.57 -4.24
N GLY A 168 -0.87 -20.74 -4.09
CA GLY A 168 -1.01 -19.80 -2.97
C GLY A 168 -0.03 -18.62 -2.97
N THR A 169 0.91 -18.56 -3.92
CA THR A 169 1.84 -17.44 -4.06
C THR A 169 1.22 -16.34 -4.91
N ASN A 170 1.21 -15.11 -4.41
CA ASN A 170 0.74 -13.94 -5.16
C ASN A 170 1.47 -13.81 -6.50
N LEU A 171 0.74 -13.67 -7.60
CA LEU A 171 1.31 -13.64 -8.95
C LEU A 171 2.25 -12.44 -9.14
N HIS A 172 2.03 -11.32 -8.45
CA HIS A 172 2.97 -10.20 -8.41
C HIS A 172 4.36 -10.57 -7.83
N ALA A 173 4.46 -11.62 -7.01
CA ALA A 173 5.74 -12.08 -6.48
C ALA A 173 6.50 -12.96 -7.48
N LEU A 174 5.79 -13.51 -8.47
CA LEU A 174 6.32 -14.42 -9.48
C LEU A 174 6.61 -13.70 -10.81
N GLN A 175 6.03 -12.51 -11.01
CA GLN A 175 6.14 -11.75 -12.24
C GLN A 175 7.56 -11.22 -12.49
N ARG A 176 7.98 -11.27 -13.75
CA ARG A 176 9.09 -10.50 -14.34
C ARG A 176 8.59 -9.15 -14.83
N ASN A 177 7.44 -9.14 -15.48
CA ASN A 177 6.80 -7.96 -16.02
C ASN A 177 5.27 -8.08 -15.90
N THR A 178 4.60 -6.95 -15.67
CA THR A 178 3.15 -6.86 -15.62
C THR A 178 2.74 -5.64 -16.43
N ILE A 179 1.89 -5.83 -17.43
CA ILE A 179 1.35 -4.74 -18.27
C ILE A 179 -0.15 -4.91 -18.45
N ILE A 180 -0.81 -3.82 -18.83
CA ILE A 180 -2.22 -3.81 -19.19
C ILE A 180 -2.30 -3.29 -20.61
N HIS A 181 -2.78 -4.13 -21.54
CA HIS A 181 -3.22 -3.66 -22.84
C HIS A 181 -4.62 -3.11 -22.66
N ARG A 182 -4.80 -1.81 -22.90
CA ARG A 182 -6.08 -1.16 -22.78
C ARG A 182 -6.88 -1.25 -24.06
N GLN A 183 -8.20 -1.15 -23.92
CA GLN A 183 -9.11 -1.13 -25.07
C GLN A 183 -8.72 -0.08 -26.13
N GLU A 184 -8.32 1.13 -25.74
CA GLU A 184 -7.95 2.19 -26.69
C GLU A 184 -6.61 1.96 -27.41
N GLY A 185 -5.97 0.82 -27.17
CA GLY A 185 -4.69 0.42 -27.78
C GLY A 185 -3.46 0.91 -27.03
N SER A 186 -3.65 1.61 -25.91
CA SER A 186 -2.55 2.00 -25.03
C SER A 186 -1.99 0.79 -24.27
N VAL A 187 -0.71 0.85 -23.90
CA VAL A 187 -0.06 -0.15 -23.06
C VAL A 187 0.39 0.55 -21.79
N GLU A 188 -0.16 0.14 -20.67
CA GLU A 188 0.17 0.66 -19.35
C GLU A 188 1.02 -0.34 -18.57
N SER A 189 1.89 0.16 -17.71
CA SER A 189 2.57 -0.68 -16.73
C SER A 189 1.59 -1.12 -15.65
N GLY A 190 1.65 -2.39 -15.26
CA GLY A 190 0.98 -2.88 -14.06
C GLY A 190 1.58 -2.28 -12.79
N THR A 191 0.92 -2.53 -11.67
CA THR A 191 1.27 -1.94 -10.37
C THR A 191 1.52 -3.03 -9.31
N PRO A 192 2.63 -3.81 -9.44
CA PRO A 192 2.90 -4.97 -8.59
C PRO A 192 3.15 -4.62 -7.12
N THR A 193 3.61 -3.40 -6.85
CA THR A 193 3.83 -2.90 -5.49
C THR A 193 3.00 -1.65 -5.19
N TYR A 194 2.84 -1.34 -3.91
CA TYR A 194 2.28 -0.05 -3.47
C TYR A 194 3.14 1.14 -3.97
N ALA A 195 4.45 0.94 -4.20
CA ALA A 195 5.28 1.99 -4.79
C ALA A 195 4.83 2.31 -6.21
N ASP A 196 4.50 1.27 -7.01
CA ASP A 196 4.04 1.46 -8.39
C ASP A 196 2.69 2.18 -8.46
N VAL A 197 1.78 1.87 -7.54
CA VAL A 197 0.49 2.58 -7.45
C VAL A 197 0.71 4.06 -7.18
N ALA A 198 1.50 4.40 -6.16
CA ALA A 198 1.76 5.79 -5.81
C ALA A 198 2.55 6.54 -6.90
N VAL A 199 3.51 5.89 -7.56
CA VAL A 199 4.19 6.48 -8.72
C VAL A 199 3.20 6.75 -9.85
N ALA A 200 2.34 5.79 -10.19
CA ALA A 200 1.35 5.98 -11.26
C ALA A 200 0.41 7.17 -10.97
N GLU A 201 -0.01 7.34 -9.72
CA GLU A 201 -0.86 8.48 -9.33
C GLU A 201 -0.10 9.82 -9.34
N LEU A 202 1.12 9.89 -8.81
CA LEU A 202 1.94 11.10 -8.87
C LEU A 202 2.20 11.55 -10.32
N LEU A 203 2.47 10.58 -11.22
CA LEU A 203 2.63 10.86 -12.64
C LEU A 203 1.32 11.34 -13.28
N ARG A 204 0.18 10.75 -12.89
CA ARG A 204 -1.15 11.13 -13.41
C ARG A 204 -1.52 12.57 -13.06
N CYS A 205 -1.04 13.08 -11.93
CA CYS A 205 -1.24 14.47 -11.54
C CYS A 205 -0.20 15.44 -12.14
N GLY A 206 0.79 14.93 -12.88
CA GLY A 206 1.70 15.76 -13.67
C GLY A 206 3.07 16.02 -13.05
N HIS A 207 3.47 15.29 -12.01
CA HIS A 207 4.84 15.38 -11.49
C HIS A 207 5.88 14.95 -12.53
N ASP A 208 7.04 15.59 -12.49
CA ASP A 208 8.17 15.26 -13.36
C ASP A 208 8.62 13.79 -13.14
N PRO A 209 8.54 12.94 -14.19
CA PRO A 209 9.02 11.56 -14.09
C PRO A 209 10.48 11.43 -13.68
N GLN A 210 11.33 12.43 -13.96
CA GLN A 210 12.74 12.43 -13.59
C GLN A 210 12.99 12.70 -12.11
N ALA A 211 12.03 13.36 -11.44
CA ALA A 211 12.10 13.63 -10.01
C ALA A 211 11.71 12.40 -9.17
N ILE A 212 10.98 11.43 -9.75
CA ILE A 212 10.39 10.29 -9.04
C ILE A 212 11.28 9.04 -9.15
N ILE A 213 11.64 8.47 -8.00
CA ILE A 213 12.49 7.28 -7.88
C ILE A 213 11.71 6.16 -7.17
N PRO A 214 11.15 5.18 -7.91
CA PRO A 214 10.44 4.06 -7.30
C PRO A 214 11.37 3.08 -6.57
N LEU A 215 11.03 2.76 -5.33
CA LEU A 215 11.69 1.77 -4.47
C LEU A 215 10.72 0.64 -4.13
N ARG A 216 10.82 -0.45 -4.91
CA ARG A 216 9.91 -1.60 -4.88
C ARG A 216 10.42 -2.69 -3.94
N THR A 217 9.68 -2.96 -2.88
CA THR A 217 10.03 -4.01 -1.91
C THR A 217 9.21 -5.28 -2.18
N LEU A 218 9.76 -6.23 -2.93
CA LEU A 218 9.06 -7.48 -3.25
C LEU A 218 9.02 -8.48 -2.09
N ASN A 219 9.99 -8.41 -1.18
CA ASN A 219 10.02 -9.23 0.03
C ASN A 219 9.93 -8.33 1.27
N ALA A 220 8.76 -8.33 1.91
CA ALA A 220 8.50 -7.50 3.09
C ALA A 220 9.03 -8.10 4.41
N GLY A 221 9.37 -9.39 4.44
CA GLY A 221 9.66 -10.10 5.69
C GLY A 221 8.56 -9.91 6.73
N GLU A 222 8.96 -9.68 7.99
CA GLU A 222 8.04 -9.49 9.12
C GLU A 222 7.45 -8.07 9.21
N SER A 223 8.14 -7.06 8.68
CA SER A 223 7.73 -5.65 8.78
C SER A 223 7.88 -4.91 7.46
N ARG A 224 6.74 -4.56 6.86
CA ARG A 224 6.66 -3.80 5.60
C ARG A 224 7.37 -2.44 5.69
N THR A 225 7.14 -1.70 6.78
CA THR A 225 7.77 -0.40 7.02
C THR A 225 9.29 -0.54 7.14
N TRP A 226 9.77 -1.55 7.87
CA TRP A 226 11.21 -1.79 8.00
C TRP A 226 11.87 -2.18 6.67
N ALA A 227 11.23 -3.07 5.90
CA ALA A 227 11.76 -3.48 4.60
C ALA A 227 11.85 -2.29 3.62
N ASN A 228 10.83 -1.42 3.59
CA ASN A 228 10.86 -0.17 2.82
C ASN A 228 11.97 0.78 3.30
N ALA A 229 12.10 0.97 4.62
CA ALA A 229 13.11 1.84 5.20
C ALA A 229 14.54 1.36 4.90
N LYS A 230 14.81 0.04 4.97
CA LYS A 230 16.11 -0.54 4.62
C LYS A 230 16.43 -0.37 3.13
N LEU A 231 15.47 -0.60 2.25
CA LEU A 231 15.67 -0.39 0.81
C LEU A 231 15.99 1.08 0.52
N PHE A 232 15.27 2.01 1.15
CA PHE A 232 15.57 3.43 1.06
C PHE A 232 16.96 3.75 1.62
N ALA A 233 17.33 3.26 2.80
CA ALA A 233 18.64 3.53 3.40
C ALA A 233 19.81 3.08 2.50
N LEU A 234 19.70 1.90 1.88
CA LEU A 234 20.66 1.42 0.90
C LEU A 234 20.78 2.37 -0.30
N ARG A 235 19.64 2.85 -0.81
CA ARG A 235 19.60 3.80 -1.93
C ARG A 235 20.14 5.18 -1.52
N ALA A 236 19.75 5.68 -0.36
CA ALA A 236 20.16 6.96 0.20
C ALA A 236 21.67 7.05 0.37
N SER A 237 22.31 5.98 0.85
CA SER A 237 23.77 5.88 0.97
C SER A 237 24.46 6.00 -0.40
N ARG A 238 23.95 5.32 -1.43
CA ARG A 238 24.48 5.41 -2.81
C ARG A 238 24.30 6.78 -3.44
N ASP A 239 23.16 7.41 -3.18
CA ASP A 239 22.82 8.72 -3.75
C ASP A 239 23.38 9.89 -2.91
N GLY A 240 24.12 9.61 -1.83
CA GLY A 240 24.75 10.61 -0.97
C GLY A 240 23.79 11.46 -0.15
N ILE A 241 22.57 10.97 0.10
CA ILE A 241 21.52 11.70 0.81
C ILE A 241 21.93 11.91 2.27
N LYS A 242 21.91 13.16 2.74
CA LYS A 242 22.20 13.54 4.13
C LYS A 242 20.98 13.98 4.91
N LYS A 243 19.89 14.28 4.21
CA LYS A 243 18.69 14.85 4.79
C LYS A 243 17.49 14.45 3.95
N VAL A 244 16.43 13.99 4.59
CA VAL A 244 15.22 13.52 3.91
C VAL A 244 14.01 13.65 4.82
N ASP A 245 12.85 13.89 4.24
CA ASP A 245 11.58 13.89 4.94
C ASP A 245 10.69 12.73 4.48
N VAL A 246 10.15 11.96 5.42
CA VAL A 246 9.17 10.91 5.11
C VAL A 246 7.76 11.50 5.13
N ILE A 247 7.01 11.37 4.05
CA ILE A 247 5.60 11.77 3.96
C ILE A 247 4.72 10.56 4.29
N SER A 248 3.89 10.70 5.32
CA SER A 248 3.04 9.63 5.85
C SER A 248 1.76 10.20 6.46
N PHE A 249 0.74 9.36 6.69
CA PHE A 249 -0.42 9.75 7.48
C PHE A 249 -0.02 10.02 8.93
N GLY A 250 -0.68 11.00 9.55
CA GLY A 250 -0.32 11.46 10.89
C GLY A 250 -0.24 10.35 11.93
N ILE A 251 -1.21 9.45 12.01
CA ILE A 251 -1.17 8.38 13.02
C ILE A 251 0.06 7.44 12.87
N HIS A 252 0.64 7.37 11.66
CA HIS A 252 1.80 6.54 11.34
C HIS A 252 3.13 7.34 11.30
N ALA A 253 3.07 8.68 11.28
CA ALA A 253 4.20 9.56 11.07
C ALA A 253 5.37 9.30 12.03
N ARG A 254 5.10 9.19 13.34
CA ARG A 254 6.17 8.89 14.32
C ARG A 254 6.85 7.55 14.02
N ARG A 255 6.06 6.50 13.76
CA ARG A 255 6.58 5.16 13.51
C ARG A 255 7.46 5.18 12.27
N SER A 256 6.96 5.70 11.16
CA SER A 256 7.72 5.83 9.92
C SER A 256 9.00 6.63 10.12
N ARG A 257 8.96 7.79 10.78
CA ARG A 257 10.16 8.57 11.07
C ARG A 257 11.23 7.79 11.85
N VAL A 258 10.82 7.09 12.90
CA VAL A 258 11.74 6.28 13.73
C VAL A 258 12.35 5.18 12.87
N THR A 259 11.52 4.40 12.17
CA THR A 259 11.98 3.28 11.34
C THR A 259 12.98 3.72 10.27
N TYR A 260 12.71 4.82 9.55
CA TYR A 260 13.62 5.35 8.53
C TYR A 260 14.89 5.93 9.12
N ARG A 261 14.80 6.62 10.25
CA ARG A 261 15.98 7.13 10.97
C ARG A 261 16.89 6.00 11.43
N THR A 262 16.30 4.94 11.98
CA THR A 262 17.02 3.74 12.40
C THR A 262 17.70 3.08 11.20
N ALA A 263 16.96 2.82 10.11
CA ALA A 263 17.53 2.18 8.91
C ALA A 263 18.66 3.00 8.26
N CYS A 264 18.58 4.33 8.26
CA CYS A 264 19.61 5.19 7.67
C CYS A 264 20.82 5.43 8.59
N GLY A 265 20.69 5.14 9.89
CA GLY A 265 21.70 5.44 10.90
C GLY A 265 21.95 6.93 11.11
N ALA A 266 23.02 7.26 11.83
CA ALA A 266 23.36 8.64 12.22
C ALA A 266 23.80 9.55 11.05
N GLY A 267 24.08 8.98 9.87
CA GLY A 267 24.59 9.72 8.71
C GLY A 267 23.53 10.48 7.91
N VAL A 268 22.24 10.27 8.21
CA VAL A 268 21.11 10.90 7.52
C VAL A 268 20.15 11.51 8.54
N GLN A 269 19.88 12.80 8.40
CA GLN A 269 18.84 13.47 9.17
C GLN A 269 17.46 13.15 8.56
N VAL A 270 16.65 12.39 9.29
CA VAL A 270 15.29 12.01 8.86
C VAL A 270 14.24 12.86 9.59
N GLY A 271 13.56 13.72 8.83
CA GLY A 271 12.34 14.40 9.25
C GLY A 271 11.08 13.64 8.82
N VAL A 272 9.92 14.21 9.09
CA VAL A 272 8.64 13.64 8.70
C VAL A 272 7.62 14.74 8.46
N VAL A 273 6.83 14.57 7.39
CA VAL A 273 5.67 15.40 7.10
C VAL A 273 4.43 14.55 7.27
N SER A 274 3.55 14.99 8.16
CA SER A 274 2.31 14.32 8.49
C SER A 274 1.18 14.88 7.64
N ILE A 275 0.65 14.09 6.71
CA ILE A 275 -0.60 14.42 6.03
C ILE A 275 -1.82 13.93 6.84
N PRO A 276 -3.00 14.57 6.73
CA PRO A 276 -4.20 14.17 7.46
C PRO A 276 -4.60 12.72 7.15
N ASP A 277 -4.93 11.95 8.19
CA ASP A 277 -5.52 10.61 8.03
C ASP A 277 -7.06 10.75 7.94
N PRO A 278 -7.70 10.25 6.86
CA PRO A 278 -9.14 10.36 6.67
C PRO A 278 -9.97 9.64 7.74
N GLU A 279 -9.42 8.57 8.33
CA GLU A 279 -10.10 7.75 9.32
C GLU A 279 -9.80 8.21 10.75
N VAL A 280 -8.71 8.98 10.94
CA VAL A 280 -8.22 9.41 12.25
C VAL A 280 -7.71 10.85 12.17
N GLY A 281 -8.59 11.83 12.40
CA GLY A 281 -8.19 13.24 12.44
C GLY A 281 -8.29 13.86 13.83
N PRO A 282 -7.61 15.01 14.03
CA PRO A 282 -7.69 15.77 15.27
C PRO A 282 -9.14 16.19 15.52
N GLY A 283 -9.60 16.07 16.76
CA GLY A 283 -10.95 16.50 17.13
C GLY A 283 -12.04 15.44 16.99
N PHE A 284 -11.84 14.38 16.19
CA PHE A 284 -12.92 13.41 15.93
C PHE A 284 -12.56 11.94 16.11
N TRP A 285 -11.28 11.55 16.12
CA TRP A 285 -10.90 10.13 16.17
C TRP A 285 -11.45 9.37 17.40
N TRP A 286 -11.59 10.03 18.54
CA TRP A 286 -12.08 9.42 19.79
C TRP A 286 -13.59 9.21 19.82
N HIS A 287 -14.34 9.75 18.86
CA HIS A 287 -15.80 9.58 18.78
C HIS A 287 -16.21 8.22 18.23
N ASN A 288 -15.29 7.45 17.64
CA ASN A 288 -15.59 6.15 17.06
C ASN A 288 -14.61 5.06 17.53
N VAL A 289 -15.11 3.83 17.66
CA VAL A 289 -14.34 2.68 18.15
C VAL A 289 -13.17 2.34 17.22
N LYS A 290 -13.32 2.55 15.90
CA LYS A 290 -12.26 2.28 14.93
C LYS A 290 -11.03 3.17 15.18
N GLY A 291 -11.23 4.44 15.49
CA GLY A 291 -10.18 5.40 15.83
C GLY A 291 -9.42 4.98 17.09
N TRP A 292 -10.14 4.55 18.13
CA TRP A 292 -9.51 3.98 19.33
C TRP A 292 -8.65 2.75 19.03
N ILE A 293 -9.17 1.80 18.25
CA ILE A 293 -8.41 0.59 17.86
C ILE A 293 -7.15 0.98 17.08
N LYS A 294 -7.25 1.89 16.11
CA LYS A 294 -6.11 2.36 15.32
C LYS A 294 -5.06 3.04 16.18
N VAL A 295 -5.45 3.99 17.03
CA VAL A 295 -4.52 4.73 17.91
C VAL A 295 -3.82 3.79 18.88
N LEU A 296 -4.55 2.90 19.56
CA LEU A 296 -3.95 1.95 20.50
C LEU A 296 -3.01 0.97 19.80
N LYS A 297 -3.39 0.48 18.61
CA LYS A 297 -2.53 -0.37 17.79
C LYS A 297 -1.24 0.35 17.40
N GLU A 298 -1.31 1.60 16.97
CA GLU A 298 -0.13 2.38 16.59
C GLU A 298 0.75 2.74 17.79
N LEU A 299 0.17 3.09 18.95
CA LEU A 299 0.94 3.27 20.18
C LEU A 299 1.73 2.02 20.57
N GLY A 300 1.13 0.83 20.41
CA GLY A 300 1.82 -0.45 20.60
C GLY A 300 2.84 -0.79 19.51
N GLY A 301 2.65 -0.28 18.29
CA GLY A 301 3.52 -0.51 17.14
C GLY A 301 4.76 0.39 17.07
N VAL A 302 4.75 1.57 17.71
CA VAL A 302 5.93 2.45 17.76
C VAL A 302 7.13 1.78 18.44
N PRO A 303 6.99 1.14 19.63
CA PRO A 303 8.09 0.42 20.28
C PRO A 303 8.79 -0.63 19.41
N SER A 304 8.05 -1.36 18.57
CA SER A 304 8.65 -2.40 17.72
C SER A 304 9.63 -1.83 16.70
N SER A 305 9.51 -0.54 16.35
CA SER A 305 10.43 0.13 15.44
C SER A 305 11.80 0.41 16.06
N TYR A 306 11.87 0.48 17.38
CA TYR A 306 13.14 0.61 18.12
C TYR A 306 13.80 -0.75 18.37
N LEU A 307 13.04 -1.85 18.36
CA LEU A 307 13.57 -3.19 18.61
C LEU A 307 14.30 -3.78 17.40
N VAL A 308 14.15 -3.18 16.21
CA VAL A 308 14.80 -3.67 14.99
C VAL A 308 16.29 -3.33 14.92
N ASP A 309 16.75 -2.34 15.68
CA ASP A 309 18.18 -2.03 15.88
C ASP A 309 18.96 -3.18 16.57
N GLY A 310 18.27 -4.11 17.25
CA GLY A 310 18.89 -5.17 18.04
C GLY A 310 18.96 -6.55 17.38
N LEU A 311 18.59 -6.66 16.09
CA LEU A 311 18.54 -7.92 15.35
C LEU A 311 19.61 -8.03 14.25
N GLU A 312 20.64 -7.18 14.29
CA GLU A 312 21.87 -7.33 13.48
C GLU A 312 22.90 -8.23 14.17
#